data_AF-A0A3B5QAK0-F1
#
_entry.id   AF-A0A3B5QAK0-F1
#
_cell.length_a   1.000
_cell.length_b   1.000
_cell.length_c   1.000
_cell.angle_alpha   90.00
_cell.angle_beta   90.00
_cell.angle_gamma   90.00
#
_symmetry.space_group_name_H-M   'P 1'
#
loop_
_entity.id
_entity.type
_entity.pdbx_description
1 polymer ?
#
loop_
_entity_poly.entity_id
_entity_poly.type
_entity_poly.pdbx_seq_one_letter_code
_entity_poly.pdbx_strand_id
1 'polypeptide(L)'
;MLSLISFYFVFLVRFGSSKIDQELVDKEGLWTEAPSLPTKRMNLVETSTAPSGMELVSSYQTNRVGDPMDLVALAEQVQKGDDFVKANACNKLTVIADQIRYLQEQAKKVLEEAKRDADLHHAACNIVKKPGNMYYLYQRPSGQKYFSIISPKEWGPSCPHPFLGAFKLQPDMSWTPVDEVEKRDAELAVMGKLLSHQTALPPYTGPNFRGLDE
;
A
#
# COMPACT_ATOMS: atom_id res chain seq x y z
N MET A 1 13.09 0.09 13.67
CA MET A 1 12.12 0.03 12.55
C MET A 1 11.41 -1.32 12.43
N LEU A 2 12.12 -2.46 12.53
CA LEU A 2 11.52 -3.81 12.52
C LEU A 2 10.59 -4.12 13.72
N SER A 3 10.81 -3.49 14.87
CA SER A 3 9.96 -3.69 16.05
C SER A 3 8.56 -3.05 15.92
N LEU A 4 8.40 -2.00 15.13
CA LEU A 4 7.09 -1.35 14.94
C LEU A 4 6.17 -2.15 14.02
N ILE A 5 6.74 -2.82 13.01
CA ILE A 5 6.00 -3.67 12.06
C ILE A 5 5.46 -4.91 12.78
N SER A 6 6.24 -5.48 13.71
CA SER A 6 5.80 -6.63 14.51
C SER A 6 4.71 -6.27 15.53
N PHE A 7 4.75 -5.06 16.11
CA PHE A 7 3.69 -4.57 16.99
C PHE A 7 2.39 -4.28 16.21
N TYR A 8 2.50 -3.74 14.98
CA TYR A 8 1.35 -3.46 14.12
C TYR A 8 0.58 -4.75 13.74
N PHE A 9 1.30 -5.84 13.49
CA PHE A 9 0.70 -7.13 13.12
C PHE A 9 0.01 -7.83 14.31
N VAL A 10 0.57 -7.75 15.52
CA VAL A 10 -0.04 -8.31 16.75
C VAL A 10 -1.24 -7.48 17.21
N PHE A 11 -1.24 -6.17 16.96
CA PHE A 11 -2.34 -5.28 17.33
C PHE A 11 -3.55 -5.40 16.39
N LEU A 12 -3.31 -5.65 15.09
CA LEU A 12 -4.37 -5.87 14.08
C LEU A 12 -5.25 -7.10 14.37
N VAL A 13 -4.66 -8.15 14.97
CA VAL A 13 -5.38 -9.41 15.28
C VAL A 13 -6.29 -9.27 16.51
N ARG A 14 -6.07 -8.26 17.37
CA ARG A 14 -6.66 -8.22 18.72
C ARG A 14 -7.74 -7.15 18.93
N PHE A 15 -7.85 -6.14 18.06
CA PHE A 15 -8.82 -5.05 18.22
C PHE A 15 -9.62 -4.80 16.94
N GLY A 16 -10.95 -4.85 17.06
CA GLY A 16 -11.89 -4.68 15.96
C GLY A 16 -11.89 -3.28 15.33
N SER A 17 -12.40 -3.26 14.10
CA SER A 17 -12.46 -2.16 13.11
C SER A 17 -12.66 -0.73 13.66
N SER A 18 -13.49 -0.54 14.69
CA SER A 18 -13.86 0.79 15.18
C SER A 18 -12.73 1.57 15.86
N LYS A 19 -11.71 0.88 16.39
CA LYS A 19 -10.57 1.55 17.05
C LYS A 19 -9.48 1.96 16.05
N ILE A 20 -9.43 1.30 14.90
CA ILE A 20 -8.44 1.53 13.84
C ILE A 20 -8.79 2.79 13.04
N ASP A 21 -10.07 3.02 12.75
CA ASP A 21 -10.52 4.20 12.03
C ASP A 21 -10.24 5.49 12.82
N GLN A 22 -10.43 5.46 14.14
CA GLN A 22 -10.15 6.60 15.01
C GLN A 22 -8.63 6.87 15.13
N GLU A 23 -7.81 5.82 15.28
CA GLU A 23 -6.35 5.97 15.38
C GLU A 23 -5.70 6.38 14.04
N LEU A 24 -6.31 6.02 12.90
CA LEU A 24 -5.93 6.52 11.58
C LEU A 24 -6.30 8.00 11.41
N VAL A 25 -7.49 8.42 11.85
CA VAL A 25 -7.91 9.84 11.87
C VAL A 25 -7.01 10.67 12.79
N ASP A 26 -6.60 10.13 13.94
CA ASP A 26 -5.67 10.80 14.85
C ASP A 26 -4.24 10.87 14.25
N LYS A 27 -3.83 9.88 13.44
CA LYS A 27 -2.54 9.86 12.73
C LYS A 27 -2.51 10.64 11.42
N GLU A 28 -3.66 10.86 10.77
CA GLU A 28 -3.82 11.88 9.72
C GLU A 28 -3.39 13.26 10.24
N GLY A 29 -3.70 13.56 11.51
CA GLY A 29 -3.23 14.76 12.20
C GLY A 29 -1.70 14.85 12.38
N LEU A 30 -0.99 13.72 12.35
CA LEU A 30 0.48 13.67 12.49
C LEU A 30 1.21 14.09 11.19
N TRP A 31 0.54 14.02 10.04
CA TRP A 31 1.07 14.50 8.76
C TRP A 31 0.89 16.01 8.57
N THR A 32 0.21 16.68 9.49
CA THR A 32 -0.05 18.13 9.41
C THR A 32 1.18 18.98 9.75
N GLU A 33 2.18 18.41 10.44
CA GLU A 33 3.50 19.04 10.61
C GLU A 33 4.44 18.58 9.48
N ALA A 34 4.09 18.90 8.23
CA ALA A 34 5.06 18.80 7.15
C ALA A 34 6.25 19.74 7.48
N PRO A 35 7.50 19.27 7.44
CA PRO A 35 8.64 20.16 7.66
C PRO A 35 8.58 21.28 6.63
N SER A 36 8.44 22.52 7.10
CA SER A 36 8.44 23.67 6.21
C SER A 36 9.77 23.68 5.47
N LEU A 37 9.72 23.75 4.13
CA LEU A 37 10.93 23.87 3.35
C LEU A 37 11.64 25.15 3.80
N PRO A 38 12.91 25.07 4.22
CA PRO A 38 13.61 26.24 4.73
C PRO A 38 13.69 27.28 3.60
N THR A 39 13.07 28.43 3.80
CA THR A 39 13.28 29.61 2.95
C THR A 39 14.69 30.11 3.19
N LYS A 40 15.67 29.49 2.52
CA LYS A 40 17.08 29.87 2.64
C LYS A 40 17.26 31.18 1.90
N ARG A 41 17.60 32.24 2.64
CA ARG A 41 17.95 33.54 2.04
C ARG A 41 19.10 33.33 1.05
N MET A 42 19.00 33.99 -0.11
CA MET A 42 20.05 33.95 -1.12
C MET A 42 21.40 34.32 -0.50
N ASN A 43 22.38 33.45 -0.70
CA ASN A 43 23.73 33.68 -0.22
C ASN A 43 24.62 33.96 -1.42
N LEU A 44 25.13 35.18 -1.52
CA LEU A 44 26.12 35.53 -2.52
C LEU A 44 27.49 35.00 -2.10
N VAL A 45 28.37 34.80 -3.07
CA VAL A 45 29.75 34.41 -2.80
C VAL A 45 30.43 35.53 -2.01
N GLU A 46 31.16 35.14 -0.96
CA GLU A 46 31.92 36.07 -0.15
C GLU A 46 33.00 36.78 -0.98
N THR A 47 33.13 38.09 -0.78
CA THR A 47 34.20 38.86 -1.42
C THR A 47 35.45 38.83 -0.55
N SER A 48 36.62 38.69 -1.19
CA SER A 48 37.91 38.68 -0.50
C SER A 48 38.82 39.78 -1.04
N THR A 49 39.43 40.55 -0.13
CA THR A 49 40.40 41.59 -0.46
C THR A 49 41.81 41.05 -0.65
N ALA A 50 42.08 39.81 -0.24
CA ALA A 50 43.39 39.17 -0.32
C ALA A 50 43.27 37.68 -0.69
N PRO A 51 42.83 37.33 -1.91
CA PRO A 51 42.76 35.95 -2.36
C PRO A 51 44.16 35.32 -2.33
N SER A 52 44.27 34.13 -1.75
CA SER A 52 45.56 33.43 -1.55
C SER A 52 46.62 34.22 -0.77
N GLY A 53 46.20 35.17 0.06
CA GLY A 53 47.10 35.99 0.89
C GLY A 53 47.78 37.15 0.16
N MET A 54 47.46 37.39 -1.11
CA MET A 54 47.97 38.54 -1.87
C MET A 54 46.93 39.64 -1.95
N GLU A 55 47.29 40.84 -1.50
CA GLU A 55 46.37 42.00 -1.47
C GLU A 55 46.02 42.47 -2.89
N LEU A 56 44.73 42.63 -3.15
CA LEU A 56 44.24 43.12 -4.43
C LEU A 56 44.58 44.61 -4.62
N VAL A 57 45.12 44.94 -5.80
CA VAL A 57 45.42 46.33 -6.20
C VAL A 57 44.17 47.22 -6.18
N SER A 58 42.98 46.65 -6.44
CA SER A 58 41.69 47.32 -6.26
C SER A 58 40.58 46.32 -5.97
N SER A 59 40.20 46.19 -4.69
CA SER A 59 39.07 45.36 -4.27
C SER A 59 37.74 45.84 -4.85
N TYR A 60 37.59 47.15 -5.08
CA TYR A 60 36.36 47.73 -5.65
C TYR A 60 36.10 47.29 -7.08
N GLN A 61 37.13 47.24 -7.94
CA GLN A 61 36.96 46.79 -9.34
C GLN A 61 36.67 45.29 -9.42
N THR A 62 37.32 44.48 -8.59
CA THR A 62 37.14 43.02 -8.58
C THR A 62 35.79 42.61 -7.99
N ASN A 63 35.29 43.33 -6.98
CA ASN A 63 34.02 43.04 -6.30
C ASN A 63 32.84 43.83 -6.86
N ARG A 64 33.04 44.58 -7.96
CA ARG A 64 31.96 45.37 -8.54
C ARG A 64 30.89 44.43 -9.08
N VAL A 65 29.70 44.46 -8.47
CA VAL A 65 28.51 43.87 -9.07
C VAL A 65 28.32 44.53 -10.43
N GLY A 66 28.14 43.74 -11.48
CA GLY A 66 28.01 44.19 -12.87
C GLY A 66 26.81 45.11 -13.09
N ASP A 67 25.76 44.62 -13.74
CA ASP A 67 24.47 45.32 -13.80
C ASP A 67 23.67 44.98 -12.54
N PRO A 68 23.14 45.96 -11.77
CA PRO A 68 22.22 45.69 -10.67
C PRO A 68 21.04 44.77 -11.05
N MET A 69 20.62 44.74 -12.32
CA MET A 69 19.60 43.82 -12.82
C MET A 69 20.02 42.34 -12.76
N ASP A 70 21.32 42.04 -12.77
CA ASP A 70 21.83 40.66 -12.68
C ASP A 70 21.51 40.03 -11.31
N LEU A 71 21.53 40.82 -10.23
CA LEU A 71 21.16 40.33 -8.89
C LEU A 71 19.65 40.01 -8.82
N VAL A 72 18.82 40.81 -9.49
CA VAL A 72 17.38 40.57 -9.59
C VAL A 72 17.11 39.31 -10.42
N ALA A 73 17.79 39.16 -11.56
CA ALA A 73 17.68 37.96 -12.40
C ALA A 73 18.11 36.69 -11.65
N LEU A 74 19.19 36.76 -10.87
CA LEU A 74 19.63 35.66 -10.01
C LEU A 74 18.57 35.32 -8.94
N ALA A 75 17.93 36.33 -8.35
CA ALA A 75 16.85 36.14 -7.38
C ALA A 75 15.64 35.43 -7.96
N GLU A 76 15.23 35.84 -9.15
CA GLU A 76 14.16 35.16 -9.87
C GLU A 76 14.52 33.70 -10.21
N GLN A 77 15.77 33.44 -10.60
CA GLN A 77 16.22 32.09 -10.93
C GLN A 77 16.26 31.16 -9.72
N VAL A 78 16.77 31.63 -8.57
CA VAL A 78 16.78 30.85 -7.33
C VAL A 78 15.36 30.56 -6.88
N GLN A 79 14.46 31.57 -6.90
CA GLN A 79 13.06 31.38 -6.57
C GLN A 79 12.38 30.33 -7.46
N LYS A 80 12.61 30.39 -8.78
CA LYS A 80 12.11 29.36 -9.72
C LYS A 80 12.67 27.97 -9.38
N GLY A 81 13.95 27.89 -9.00
CA GLY A 81 14.59 26.64 -8.56
C GLY A 81 13.88 26.03 -7.35
N ASP A 82 13.60 26.84 -6.34
CA ASP A 82 12.86 26.42 -5.14
C ASP A 82 11.44 25.94 -5.48
N ASP A 83 10.77 26.64 -6.39
CA ASP A 83 9.43 26.25 -6.87
C ASP A 83 9.47 24.91 -7.61
N PHE A 84 10.50 24.65 -8.42
CA PHE A 84 10.69 23.34 -9.07
C PHE A 84 10.99 22.22 -8.06
N VAL A 85 11.80 22.49 -7.03
CA VAL A 85 12.08 21.51 -5.98
C VAL A 85 10.80 21.16 -5.22
N LYS A 86 9.99 22.16 -4.87
CA LYS A 86 8.67 21.97 -4.26
C LYS A 86 7.76 21.13 -5.14
N ALA A 87 7.60 21.51 -6.41
CA ALA A 87 6.75 20.79 -7.35
C ALA A 87 7.19 19.32 -7.52
N ASN A 88 8.49 19.07 -7.65
CA ASN A 88 9.04 17.72 -7.79
C ASN A 88 8.82 16.88 -6.51
N ALA A 89 9.02 17.47 -5.33
CA ALA A 89 8.75 16.80 -4.06
C ALA A 89 7.27 16.44 -3.93
N CYS A 90 6.37 17.38 -4.21
CA CYS A 90 4.92 17.13 -4.20
C CYS A 90 4.53 16.00 -5.15
N ASN A 91 5.03 16.02 -6.40
CA ASN A 91 4.72 14.96 -7.38
C ASN A 91 5.16 13.57 -6.89
N LYS A 92 6.34 13.46 -6.27
CA LYS A 92 6.82 12.19 -5.69
C LYS A 92 5.97 11.74 -4.50
N LEU A 93 5.61 12.68 -3.62
CA LEU A 93 4.75 12.39 -2.47
C LEU A 93 3.34 11.96 -2.90
N THR A 94 2.78 12.53 -3.97
CA THR A 94 1.50 12.09 -4.54
C THR A 94 1.55 10.62 -4.97
N VAL A 95 2.61 10.19 -5.65
CA VAL A 95 2.78 8.78 -6.05
C VAL A 95 2.82 7.85 -4.83
N ILE A 96 3.55 8.25 -3.78
CA ILE A 96 3.64 7.47 -2.53
C ILE A 96 2.27 7.41 -1.85
N ALA A 97 1.54 8.53 -1.77
CA ALA A 97 0.20 8.57 -1.19
C ALA A 97 -0.77 7.64 -1.92
N ASP A 98 -0.73 7.61 -3.26
CA ASP A 98 -1.55 6.69 -4.05
C ASP A 98 -1.21 5.22 -3.78
N GLN A 99 0.08 4.89 -3.63
CA GLN A 99 0.51 3.54 -3.26
C GLN A 99 0.02 3.14 -1.87
N ILE A 100 0.12 4.03 -0.88
CA ILE A 100 -0.38 3.79 0.49
C ILE A 100 -1.89 3.54 0.45
N ARG A 101 -2.65 4.38 -0.25
CA ARG A 101 -4.10 4.20 -0.42
C ARG A 101 -4.45 2.87 -1.07
N TYR A 102 -3.70 2.48 -2.11
CA TYR A 102 -3.88 1.18 -2.75
C TYR A 102 -3.63 0.02 -1.76
N LEU A 103 -2.55 0.07 -0.98
CA LEU A 103 -2.24 -0.95 0.02
C LEU A 103 -3.28 -1.03 1.13
N GLN A 104 -3.81 0.10 1.59
CA GLN A 104 -4.91 0.15 2.56
C GLN A 104 -6.15 -0.55 2.02
N GLU A 105 -6.50 -0.31 0.75
CA GLU A 105 -7.64 -0.96 0.10
C GLU A 105 -7.43 -2.47 -0.07
N GLN A 106 -6.21 -2.91 -0.41
CA GLN A 106 -5.88 -4.33 -0.44
C GLN A 106 -6.01 -4.97 0.95
N ALA A 107 -5.52 -4.30 2.00
CA ALA A 107 -5.63 -4.82 3.37
C ALA A 107 -7.09 -4.95 3.83
N LYS A 108 -7.96 -3.98 3.49
CA LYS A 108 -9.40 -4.06 3.77
C LYS A 108 -10.03 -5.29 3.11
N LYS A 109 -9.76 -5.51 1.82
CA LYS A 109 -10.26 -6.68 1.09
C LYS A 109 -9.83 -7.98 1.75
N VAL A 110 -8.54 -8.12 2.08
CA VAL A 110 -8.04 -9.32 2.77
C VAL A 110 -8.75 -9.57 4.11
N LEU A 111 -9.03 -8.53 4.88
CA LEU A 111 -9.77 -8.66 6.15
C LEU A 111 -11.23 -9.06 5.94
N GLU A 112 -11.91 -8.48 4.95
CA GLU A 112 -13.28 -8.86 4.59
C GLU A 112 -13.36 -10.31 4.10
N GLU A 113 -12.41 -10.73 3.27
CA GLU A 113 -12.27 -12.10 2.79
C GLU A 113 -12.06 -13.07 3.96
N ALA A 114 -11.11 -12.77 4.86
CA ALA A 114 -10.83 -13.59 6.03
C ALA A 114 -12.04 -13.70 6.97
N LYS A 115 -12.76 -12.59 7.20
CA LYS A 115 -13.98 -12.60 8.01
C LYS A 115 -15.06 -13.48 7.40
N ARG A 116 -15.33 -13.32 6.10
CA ARG A 116 -16.30 -14.16 5.40
C ARG A 116 -15.90 -15.63 5.44
N ASP A 117 -14.63 -15.94 5.21
CA ASP A 117 -14.13 -17.32 5.26
C ASP A 117 -14.29 -17.91 6.66
N ALA A 118 -14.00 -17.14 7.71
CA ALA A 118 -14.26 -17.54 9.08
C ALA A 118 -15.76 -17.80 9.32
N ASP A 119 -16.65 -16.90 8.90
CA ASP A 119 -18.11 -17.06 9.05
C ASP A 119 -18.61 -18.32 8.33
N LEU A 120 -18.13 -18.60 7.11
CA LEU A 120 -18.46 -19.80 6.35
C LEU A 120 -17.87 -21.06 7.00
N HIS A 121 -16.66 -21.01 7.52
CA HIS A 121 -16.08 -22.13 8.28
C HIS A 121 -16.89 -22.46 9.54
N HIS A 122 -17.41 -21.45 10.24
CA HIS A 122 -18.26 -21.63 11.43
C HIS A 122 -19.73 -21.95 11.12
N ALA A 123 -20.20 -21.74 9.89
CA ALA A 123 -21.56 -22.09 9.50
C ALA A 123 -21.86 -23.57 9.77
N ALA A 124 -23.05 -23.84 10.34
CA ALA A 124 -23.44 -25.17 10.78
C ALA A 124 -23.39 -26.16 9.61
N CYS A 125 -22.81 -27.33 9.85
CA CYS A 125 -22.58 -28.32 8.80
C CYS A 125 -22.59 -29.71 9.42
N ASN A 126 -23.42 -30.61 8.88
CA ASN A 126 -23.48 -32.01 9.32
C ASN A 126 -22.54 -32.93 8.50
N ILE A 127 -21.72 -32.33 7.64
CA ILE A 127 -20.80 -33.04 6.74
C ILE A 127 -19.40 -32.47 6.89
N VAL A 128 -18.39 -33.33 6.69
CA VAL A 128 -17.00 -32.91 6.67
C VAL A 128 -16.74 -32.09 5.40
N LYS A 129 -16.22 -30.89 5.59
CA LYS A 129 -15.84 -29.97 4.51
C LYS A 129 -14.58 -30.51 3.82
N LYS A 130 -14.66 -30.73 2.50
CA LYS A 130 -13.59 -31.27 1.66
C LYS A 130 -13.27 -30.26 0.55
N PRO A 131 -12.01 -29.87 0.37
CA PRO A 131 -11.60 -29.04 -0.76
C PRO A 131 -12.03 -29.62 -2.10
N GLY A 132 -12.33 -28.75 -3.05
CA GLY A 132 -12.83 -29.07 -4.40
C GLY A 132 -14.34 -29.19 -4.50
N ASN A 133 -15.05 -29.36 -3.37
CA ASN A 133 -16.51 -29.52 -3.38
C ASN A 133 -17.24 -28.18 -3.36
N MET A 134 -18.45 -28.20 -3.94
CA MET A 134 -19.41 -27.11 -3.86
C MET A 134 -20.31 -27.26 -2.64
N TYR A 135 -20.54 -26.15 -1.95
CA TYR A 135 -21.40 -26.05 -0.78
C TYR A 135 -22.42 -24.94 -0.96
N TYR A 136 -23.66 -25.23 -0.59
CA TYR A 136 -24.81 -24.34 -0.75
C TYR A 136 -25.29 -23.89 0.63
N LEU A 137 -25.32 -22.59 0.86
CA LEU A 137 -25.68 -21.97 2.13
C LEU A 137 -27.18 -21.66 2.16
N TYR A 138 -27.85 -22.10 3.21
CA TYR A 138 -29.28 -21.88 3.44
C TYR A 138 -29.53 -21.29 4.83
N GLN A 139 -30.71 -20.71 5.03
CA GLN A 139 -31.13 -20.17 6.33
C GLN A 139 -32.40 -20.82 6.84
N ARG A 140 -32.35 -21.40 8.05
CA ARG A 140 -33.56 -21.92 8.71
C ARG A 140 -34.47 -20.78 9.20
N PRO A 141 -35.76 -21.05 9.46
CA PRO A 141 -36.65 -20.07 10.08
C PRO A 141 -36.15 -19.55 11.44
N SER A 142 -35.32 -20.32 12.15
CA SER A 142 -34.65 -19.89 13.39
C SER A 142 -33.55 -18.84 13.17
N GLY A 143 -33.22 -18.49 11.92
CA GLY A 143 -32.13 -17.61 11.56
C GLY A 143 -30.78 -18.32 11.39
N GLN A 144 -30.66 -19.59 11.78
CA GLN A 144 -29.41 -20.35 11.68
C GLN A 144 -29.02 -20.61 10.22
N LYS A 145 -27.80 -20.22 9.85
CA LYS A 145 -27.20 -20.52 8.56
C LYS A 145 -26.53 -21.89 8.59
N TYR A 146 -26.74 -22.69 7.55
CA TYR A 146 -26.14 -24.01 7.44
C TYR A 146 -25.78 -24.36 5.99
N PHE A 147 -24.76 -25.19 5.84
CA PHE A 147 -24.33 -25.71 4.54
C PHE A 147 -25.00 -27.03 4.18
N SER A 148 -25.26 -27.21 2.88
CA SER A 148 -25.68 -28.45 2.24
C SER A 148 -24.81 -28.72 1.01
N ILE A 149 -24.69 -29.98 0.60
CA ILE A 149 -24.11 -30.37 -0.70
C ILE A 149 -25.13 -30.36 -1.83
N ILE A 150 -26.43 -30.31 -1.50
CA ILE A 150 -27.52 -30.33 -2.47
C ILE A 150 -27.81 -28.89 -2.89
N SER A 151 -27.80 -28.65 -4.20
CA SER A 151 -28.07 -27.34 -4.81
C SER A 151 -29.55 -26.96 -4.80
N PRO A 152 -29.92 -25.67 -4.90
CA PRO A 152 -31.32 -25.26 -5.00
C PRO A 152 -32.05 -25.89 -6.19
N LYS A 153 -31.32 -26.14 -7.29
CA LYS A 153 -31.86 -26.79 -8.49
C LYS A 153 -32.19 -28.25 -8.25
N GLU A 154 -31.36 -28.97 -7.50
CA GLU A 154 -31.57 -30.38 -7.14
C GLU A 154 -32.69 -30.54 -6.10
N TRP A 155 -32.83 -29.57 -5.18
CA TRP A 155 -33.97 -29.52 -4.28
C TRP A 155 -35.31 -29.33 -5.01
N GLY A 156 -35.29 -28.62 -6.14
CA GLY A 156 -36.49 -28.30 -6.91
C GLY A 156 -37.56 -27.59 -6.06
N PRO A 157 -38.85 -27.92 -6.23
CA PRO A 157 -39.94 -27.30 -5.48
C PRO A 157 -39.95 -27.67 -3.98
N SER A 158 -39.14 -28.65 -3.57
CA SER A 158 -39.04 -29.10 -2.18
C SER A 158 -37.89 -28.43 -1.42
N CYS A 159 -37.33 -27.32 -1.92
CA CYS A 159 -36.29 -26.58 -1.22
C CYS A 159 -36.82 -26.09 0.14
N PRO A 160 -36.30 -26.61 1.27
CA PRO A 160 -36.94 -26.41 2.57
C PRO A 160 -36.73 -25.00 3.11
N HIS A 161 -35.69 -24.30 2.65
CA HIS A 161 -35.20 -23.07 3.25
C HIS A 161 -34.71 -22.07 2.18
N PRO A 162 -34.76 -20.76 2.45
CA PRO A 162 -34.18 -19.73 1.58
C PRO A 162 -32.70 -19.98 1.28
N PHE A 163 -32.34 -19.88 0.01
CA PHE A 163 -30.98 -19.98 -0.49
C PHE A 163 -30.25 -18.64 -0.32
N LEU A 164 -29.04 -18.68 0.23
CA LEU A 164 -28.20 -17.49 0.47
C LEU A 164 -27.02 -17.37 -0.49
N GLY A 165 -26.47 -18.49 -0.96
CA GLY A 165 -25.31 -18.48 -1.85
C GLY A 165 -24.65 -19.85 -2.01
N ALA A 166 -23.84 -19.99 -3.05
CA ALA A 166 -23.06 -21.19 -3.32
C ALA A 166 -21.58 -20.85 -3.32
N PHE A 167 -20.77 -21.72 -2.71
CA PHE A 167 -19.35 -21.50 -2.49
C PHE A 167 -18.57 -22.80 -2.73
N LYS A 168 -17.47 -22.71 -3.46
CA LYS A 168 -16.50 -23.80 -3.60
C LYS A 168 -15.43 -23.65 -2.53
N LEU A 169 -15.14 -24.73 -1.83
CA LEU A 169 -14.00 -24.77 -0.90
C LEU A 169 -12.73 -25.06 -1.69
N GLN A 170 -11.76 -24.15 -1.64
CA GLN A 170 -10.52 -24.25 -2.39
C GLN A 170 -9.47 -25.13 -1.67
N PRO A 171 -8.39 -25.55 -2.36
CA PRO A 171 -7.32 -26.36 -1.75
C PRO A 171 -6.60 -25.69 -0.56
N ASP A 172 -6.55 -24.36 -0.55
CA ASP A 172 -5.99 -23.54 0.53
C ASP A 172 -7.00 -23.27 1.67
N MET A 173 -8.16 -23.93 1.64
CA MET A 173 -9.27 -23.75 2.59
C MET A 173 -9.98 -22.40 2.52
N SER A 174 -9.71 -21.57 1.51
CA SER A 174 -10.50 -20.37 1.22
C SER A 174 -11.84 -20.71 0.56
N TRP A 175 -12.82 -19.81 0.69
CA TRP A 175 -14.11 -19.97 0.04
C TRP A 175 -14.22 -19.06 -1.18
N THR A 176 -14.58 -19.64 -2.32
CA THR A 176 -14.84 -18.87 -3.55
C THR A 176 -16.33 -18.91 -3.88
N PRO A 177 -17.01 -17.77 -4.01
CA PRO A 177 -18.39 -17.71 -4.50
C PRO A 177 -18.52 -18.36 -5.87
N VAL A 178 -19.65 -19.02 -6.14
CA VAL A 178 -19.87 -19.78 -7.40
C VAL A 178 -19.59 -18.95 -8.65
N ASP A 179 -19.94 -17.66 -8.64
CA ASP A 179 -19.77 -16.75 -9.78
C ASP A 179 -18.29 -16.41 -10.06
N GLU A 180 -17.40 -16.62 -9.09
CA GLU A 180 -15.96 -16.34 -9.19
C GLU A 180 -15.11 -17.59 -9.38
N VAL A 181 -15.70 -18.79 -9.24
CA VAL A 181 -14.98 -20.07 -9.31
C VAL A 181 -14.24 -20.23 -10.64
N GLU A 182 -14.92 -20.00 -11.76
CA GLU A 182 -14.31 -20.19 -13.09
C GLU A 182 -13.11 -19.27 -13.31
N LYS A 183 -13.25 -18.00 -12.93
CA LYS A 183 -12.19 -17.00 -13.01
C LYS A 183 -11.00 -17.41 -12.15
N ARG A 184 -11.23 -17.78 -10.90
CA ARG A 184 -10.16 -18.14 -9.95
C ARG A 184 -9.47 -19.44 -10.35
N ASP A 185 -10.22 -20.44 -10.81
CA ASP A 185 -9.65 -21.69 -11.33
C ASP A 185 -8.78 -21.42 -12.58
N ALA A 186 -9.20 -20.52 -13.47
CA ALA A 186 -8.41 -20.11 -14.65
C ALA A 186 -7.12 -19.38 -14.25
N GLU A 187 -7.19 -18.44 -13.30
CA GLU A 187 -6.02 -17.74 -12.76
C GLU A 187 -5.01 -18.71 -12.12
N LEU A 188 -5.50 -19.66 -11.31
CA LEU A 188 -4.67 -20.70 -10.70
C LEU A 188 -4.04 -21.62 -11.77
N ALA A 189 -4.77 -21.96 -12.83
CA ALA A 189 -4.25 -22.77 -13.92
C ALA A 189 -3.13 -22.04 -14.70
N VAL A 190 -3.27 -20.73 -14.94
CA VAL A 190 -2.21 -19.92 -15.54
C VAL A 190 -0.99 -19.85 -14.62
N MET A 191 -1.19 -19.60 -13.33
CA MET A 191 -0.10 -19.55 -12.35
C MET A 191 0.63 -20.90 -12.23
N GLY A 192 -0.10 -22.01 -12.22
CA GLY A 192 0.48 -23.35 -12.18
C GLY A 192 1.37 -23.64 -13.39
N LYS A 193 0.99 -23.17 -14.59
CA LYS A 193 1.85 -23.23 -15.78
C LYS A 193 3.12 -22.40 -15.58
N LEU A 194 3.03 -21.17 -15.08
CA LEU A 194 4.21 -20.34 -14.85
C LEU A 194 5.20 -20.97 -13.85
N LEU A 195 4.68 -21.55 -12.77
CA LEU A 195 5.49 -22.23 -11.75
C LEU A 195 6.16 -23.50 -12.29
N SER A 196 5.49 -24.26 -13.17
CA SER A 196 6.09 -25.45 -13.77
C SER A 196 7.20 -25.12 -14.77
N HIS A 197 7.24 -23.90 -15.29
CA HIS A 197 8.28 -23.41 -16.19
C HIS A 197 9.46 -22.75 -15.46
N GLN A 198 9.56 -22.86 -14.13
CA GLN A 198 10.52 -22.07 -13.36
C GLN A 198 11.96 -22.28 -13.84
N THR A 199 12.42 -21.29 -14.60
CA THR A 199 13.78 -20.85 -14.78
C THR A 199 14.33 -20.46 -13.42
N ALA A 200 15.50 -21.00 -13.08
CA ALA A 200 16.21 -20.64 -11.86
C ALA A 200 16.40 -19.12 -11.82
N LEU A 201 15.92 -18.47 -10.76
CA LEU A 201 16.30 -17.10 -10.48
C LEU A 201 17.83 -17.10 -10.28
N PRO A 202 18.57 -16.16 -10.90
CA PRO A 202 19.99 -16.03 -10.62
C PRO A 202 20.17 -15.87 -9.10
N PRO A 203 21.25 -16.44 -8.52
CA PRO A 203 21.49 -16.35 -7.08
C PRO A 203 21.41 -14.89 -6.65
N TYR A 204 20.61 -14.63 -5.63
CA TYR A 204 20.39 -13.30 -5.06
C TYR A 204 21.73 -12.67 -4.66
N THR A 205 22.23 -11.74 -5.47
CA THR A 205 23.22 -10.76 -5.04
C THR A 205 22.43 -9.67 -4.32
N GLY A 206 22.50 -9.64 -2.99
CA GLY A 206 21.78 -8.66 -2.20
C GLY A 206 22.04 -7.21 -2.63
N PRO A 207 21.18 -6.26 -2.21
CA PRO A 207 21.40 -4.85 -2.47
C PRO A 207 22.81 -4.46 -2.03
N ASN A 208 23.59 -3.96 -2.98
CA ASN A 208 24.95 -3.52 -2.75
C ASN A 208 24.90 -2.20 -1.95
N PHE A 209 24.82 -2.29 -0.63
CA PHE A 209 24.89 -1.14 0.28
C PHE A 209 26.34 -0.62 0.47
N ARG A 210 27.28 -0.99 -0.41
CA ARG A 210 28.61 -0.35 -0.43
C ARG A 210 28.44 1.11 -0.82
N GLY A 211 28.42 1.99 0.17
CA GLY A 211 28.38 3.44 -0.01
C GLY A 211 27.42 4.21 0.88
N LEU A 212 26.82 3.60 1.90
CA LEU A 212 25.97 4.33 2.88
C LEU A 212 26.71 4.71 4.18
N ASP A 213 28.02 4.45 4.26
CA ASP A 213 28.85 4.72 5.44
C ASP A 213 29.95 5.78 5.20
N GLU A 214 29.86 6.60 4.14
CA GLU A 214 30.76 7.75 3.91
C GLU A 214 30.06 9.09 4.06
#